data_AF-A0AA37L1A6-F1
#
_entry.id   AF-A0AA37L1A6-F1
#
_cell.length_a   1.000
_cell.length_b   1.000
_cell.length_c   1.000
_cell.angle_alpha   90.00
_cell.angle_beta   90.00
_cell.angle_gamma   90.00
#
_symmetry.space_group_name_H-M   'P 1'
#
loop_
_entity.id
_entity.type
_entity.pdbx_description
1 polymer ?
#
loop_
_entity_poly.entity_id
_entity_poly.type
_entity_poly.pdbx_seq_one_letter_code
_entity_poly.pdbx_strand_id
1 'polypeptide(L)'
;MAEPSIANFLLRSLLPPDAADFIHKNALHPASPLQQLRAQAQAAASRALDQLYPYLAPAVDATLEFLHSSPELVSFAVLLALLAATVVVLNWIRRVVAFWTALVLRLAFWGGVVVVVAAVWQRGVWETARDAVVVGGKVAGFAVAVKDVWVSEYKRYEQETKVQGSRYR
;
A
#
# COMPACT_ATOMS: atom_id res chain seq x y z
N MET A 1 -17.90 33.45 -1.90
CA MET A 1 -16.82 32.98 -1.01
C MET A 1 -16.67 31.49 -1.30
N ALA A 2 -15.67 31.09 -2.10
CA ALA A 2 -15.52 29.71 -2.54
C ALA A 2 -14.58 28.96 -1.59
N GLU A 3 -15.00 27.78 -1.12
CA GLU A 3 -14.31 27.03 -0.08
C GLU A 3 -12.89 26.59 -0.50
N PRO A 4 -11.91 26.62 0.42
CA PRO A 4 -10.55 26.18 0.13
C PRO A 4 -10.53 24.66 -0.02
N SER A 5 -10.57 24.20 -1.27
CA SER A 5 -10.34 22.79 -1.64
C SER A 5 -9.02 22.29 -1.07
N ILE A 6 -9.03 21.11 -0.44
CA ILE A 6 -7.87 20.40 0.11
C ILE A 6 -6.76 20.26 -0.95
N ALA A 7 -7.13 20.19 -2.24
CA ALA A 7 -6.18 20.21 -3.35
C ALA A 7 -5.34 21.50 -3.39
N ASN A 8 -5.92 22.66 -3.09
CA ASN A 8 -5.23 23.96 -3.07
C ASN A 8 -4.28 24.08 -1.87
N PHE A 9 -4.62 23.45 -0.74
CA PHE A 9 -3.76 23.38 0.44
C PHE A 9 -2.55 22.45 0.20
N LEU A 10 -2.77 21.29 -0.41
CA LEU A 10 -1.71 20.33 -0.74
C LEU A 10 -0.79 20.84 -1.85
N LEU A 11 -1.33 21.54 -2.85
CA LEU A 11 -0.55 22.19 -3.90
C LEU A 11 0.37 23.28 -3.33
N ARG A 12 -0.06 24.02 -2.31
CA ARG A 12 0.77 25.05 -1.66
C ARG A 12 1.76 24.50 -0.64
N SER A 13 1.50 23.34 -0.04
CA SER A 13 2.37 22.77 0.99
C SER A 13 3.48 21.88 0.43
N LEU A 14 3.29 21.31 -0.76
CA LEU A 14 4.29 20.43 -1.41
C LEU A 14 5.07 21.10 -2.56
N LEU A 15 4.58 22.19 -3.16
CA LEU A 15 5.30 22.87 -4.24
C LEU A 15 5.86 24.23 -3.79
N PRO A 16 7.14 24.53 -4.09
CA PRO A 16 7.73 25.86 -3.92
C PRO A 16 6.89 26.93 -4.65
N PRO A 17 6.80 28.16 -4.13
CA PRO A 17 5.99 29.23 -4.72
C PRO A 17 6.29 29.50 -6.21
N ASP A 18 7.53 29.28 -6.64
CA ASP A 18 7.94 29.42 -8.05
C ASP A 18 7.33 28.36 -8.98
N ALA A 19 7.05 27.15 -8.45
CA ALA A 19 6.44 26.07 -9.22
C ALA A 19 4.92 26.27 -9.39
N ALA A 20 4.26 26.95 -8.43
CA ALA A 20 2.85 27.29 -8.53
C ALA A 20 2.58 28.31 -9.66
N ASP A 21 3.45 29.32 -9.81
CA ASP A 21 3.36 30.31 -10.89
C ASP A 21 3.65 29.68 -12.27
N PHE A 22 4.61 28.76 -12.37
CA PHE A 22 4.86 28.03 -13.62
C PHE A 22 3.71 27.11 -14.03
N ILE A 23 3.03 26.47 -13.07
CA ILE A 23 1.87 25.61 -13.35
C ILE A 23 0.67 26.47 -13.79
N HIS A 24 0.40 27.59 -13.12
CA HIS A 24 -0.71 28.47 -13.51
C HIS A 24 -0.46 29.15 -14.86
N LYS A 25 0.78 29.56 -15.13
CA LYS A 25 1.15 30.28 -16.36
C LYS A 25 1.36 29.36 -17.56
N ASN A 26 1.85 28.13 -17.36
CA ASN A 26 2.27 27.25 -18.46
C ASN A 26 1.52 25.91 -18.52
N ALA A 27 1.07 25.35 -17.39
CA ALA A 27 0.38 24.05 -17.39
C ALA A 27 -1.14 24.16 -17.60
N LEU A 28 -1.76 25.27 -17.19
CA LEU A 28 -3.20 25.52 -17.32
C LEU A 28 -3.62 26.31 -18.58
N HIS A 29 -2.66 26.76 -19.41
CA HIS A 29 -2.99 27.45 -20.66
C HIS A 29 -3.58 26.45 -21.69
N PRO A 30 -4.64 26.81 -22.44
CA PRO A 30 -5.31 25.93 -23.42
C PRO A 30 -4.43 25.42 -24.59
N ALA A 31 -3.17 25.85 -24.64
CA ALA A 31 -2.17 25.41 -25.62
C ALA A 31 -0.96 24.70 -24.97
N SER A 32 -1.10 24.18 -23.74
CA SER A 32 0.02 23.53 -23.05
C SER A 32 0.39 22.18 -23.69
N PRO A 33 1.68 21.82 -23.72
CA PRO A 33 2.13 20.52 -24.25
C PRO A 33 1.50 19.32 -23.53
N LEU A 34 1.15 19.49 -22.24
CA LEU A 34 0.47 18.45 -21.46
C LEU A 34 -0.96 18.21 -21.95
N GLN A 35 -1.67 19.26 -22.37
CA GLN A 35 -3.00 19.11 -22.95
C GLN A 35 -2.94 18.45 -24.33
N GLN A 36 -1.93 18.76 -25.14
CA GLN A 36 -1.71 18.09 -26.42
C GLN A 36 -1.38 16.60 -26.24
N LEU A 37 -0.53 16.27 -25.27
CA LEU A 37 -0.17 14.88 -24.97
C LEU A 37 -1.36 14.09 -24.42
N ARG A 38 -2.20 14.72 -23.59
CA ARG A 38 -3.48 14.15 -23.14
C ARG A 38 -4.44 13.94 -24.31
N ALA A 39 -4.60 14.93 -25.18
CA ALA A 39 -5.49 14.83 -26.34
C ALA A 39 -5.02 13.73 -27.31
N GLN A 40 -3.71 13.63 -27.54
CA GLN A 40 -3.12 12.55 -28.33
C GLN A 40 -3.27 11.18 -27.65
N ALA A 41 -3.06 11.08 -26.34
CA ALA A 41 -3.25 9.84 -25.61
C ALA A 41 -4.72 9.38 -25.65
N GLN A 42 -5.67 10.31 -25.51
CA GLN A 42 -7.10 10.02 -25.63
C GLN A 42 -7.47 9.60 -27.05
N ALA A 43 -6.96 10.29 -28.07
CA ALA A 43 -7.20 9.94 -29.48
C ALA A 43 -6.53 8.61 -29.88
N ALA A 44 -5.36 8.29 -29.32
CA ALA A 44 -4.68 7.02 -29.53
C ALA A 44 -5.42 5.87 -28.83
N ALA A 45 -5.90 6.11 -27.60
CA ALA A 45 -6.70 5.14 -26.86
C ALA A 45 -8.03 4.85 -27.56
N SER A 46 -8.75 5.87 -28.05
CA SER A 46 -10.01 5.65 -28.77
C SER A 46 -9.80 4.90 -30.08
N ARG A 47 -8.77 5.24 -30.86
CA ARG A 47 -8.43 4.47 -32.08
C ARG A 47 -8.05 3.03 -31.80
N ALA A 48 -7.28 2.78 -30.73
CA ALA A 48 -6.92 1.43 -30.33
C ALA A 48 -8.18 0.64 -29.93
N LEU A 49 -9.11 1.27 -29.21
CA LEU A 49 -10.40 0.67 -28.88
C LEU A 49 -11.23 0.39 -30.13
N ASP A 50 -11.33 1.31 -31.08
CA ASP A 50 -12.09 1.11 -32.33
C ASP A 50 -11.53 -0.04 -33.18
N GLN A 51 -10.20 -0.20 -33.21
CA GLN A 51 -9.56 -1.33 -33.90
C GLN A 51 -9.76 -2.67 -33.19
N LEU A 52 -9.80 -2.65 -31.86
CA LEU A 52 -10.01 -3.85 -31.05
C LEU A 52 -11.49 -4.21 -30.88
N TYR A 53 -12.38 -3.23 -31.04
CA TYR A 53 -13.83 -3.38 -30.88
C TYR A 53 -14.40 -4.58 -31.64
N PRO A 54 -14.14 -4.80 -32.94
CA PRO A 54 -14.70 -5.96 -33.65
C PRO A 54 -14.23 -7.32 -33.11
N TYR A 55 -13.08 -7.37 -32.44
CA TYR A 55 -12.58 -8.61 -31.82
C TYR A 55 -13.12 -8.79 -30.40
N LEU A 56 -13.40 -7.69 -29.70
CA LEU A 56 -13.95 -7.70 -28.34
C LEU A 56 -15.47 -7.83 -28.30
N ALA A 57 -16.16 -7.25 -29.29
CA ALA A 57 -17.61 -7.25 -29.43
C ALA A 57 -18.24 -8.65 -29.26
N PRO A 58 -17.80 -9.70 -29.99
CA PRO A 58 -18.41 -11.03 -29.83
C PRO A 58 -18.19 -11.63 -28.44
N ALA A 59 -17.06 -11.31 -27.77
CA ALA A 59 -16.83 -11.77 -26.41
C ALA A 59 -17.74 -11.02 -25.42
N VAL A 60 -17.90 -9.71 -25.59
CA VAL A 60 -18.79 -8.89 -24.75
C VAL A 60 -20.24 -9.31 -24.93
N ASP A 61 -20.71 -9.45 -26.17
CA ASP A 61 -22.08 -9.87 -26.48
C ASP A 61 -22.37 -11.28 -25.98
N ALA A 62 -21.45 -12.23 -26.15
CA ALA A 62 -21.60 -13.57 -25.59
C ALA A 62 -21.66 -13.56 -24.05
N THR A 63 -20.91 -12.66 -23.41
CA THR A 63 -20.93 -12.50 -21.95
C THR A 63 -22.27 -11.90 -21.51
N LEU A 64 -22.75 -10.87 -22.19
CA LEU A 64 -24.05 -10.23 -21.91
C LEU A 64 -25.22 -11.19 -22.15
N GLU A 65 -25.20 -11.96 -23.22
CA GLU A 65 -26.20 -12.97 -23.52
C GLU A 65 -26.22 -14.09 -22.47
N PHE A 66 -25.06 -14.57 -22.04
CA PHE A 66 -24.94 -15.52 -20.93
C PHE A 66 -25.48 -14.95 -19.61
N LEU A 67 -25.25 -13.65 -19.36
CA LEU A 67 -25.79 -12.97 -18.20
C LEU A 67 -27.33 -12.90 -18.23
N HIS A 68 -27.91 -12.69 -19.41
CA HIS A 68 -29.37 -12.62 -19.58
C HIS A 68 -30.05 -13.99 -19.60
N SER A 69 -29.41 -15.03 -20.13
CA SER A 69 -30.01 -16.36 -20.30
C SER A 69 -30.19 -17.13 -18.98
N SER A 70 -29.44 -16.80 -17.93
CA SER A 70 -29.49 -17.55 -16.66
C SER A 70 -29.21 -16.67 -15.43
N PRO A 71 -30.20 -15.87 -14.98
CA PRO A 71 -30.05 -14.93 -13.86
C PRO A 71 -29.58 -15.57 -12.55
N GLU A 72 -29.99 -16.80 -12.28
CA GLU A 72 -29.58 -17.56 -11.09
C GLU A 72 -28.08 -17.87 -11.12
N LEU A 73 -27.55 -18.32 -12.26
CA LEU A 73 -26.14 -18.61 -12.43
C LEU A 73 -25.28 -17.34 -12.31
N VAL A 74 -25.79 -16.21 -12.79
CA VAL A 74 -25.11 -14.91 -12.62
C VAL A 74 -25.01 -14.55 -11.16
N SER A 75 -26.08 -14.70 -10.38
CA SER A 75 -26.07 -14.38 -8.95
C SER A 75 -25.05 -15.24 -8.18
N PHE A 76 -24.98 -16.54 -8.46
CA PHE A 76 -23.95 -17.43 -7.92
C PHE A 76 -22.54 -17.05 -8.39
N ALA A 77 -22.36 -16.74 -9.68
CA ALA A 77 -21.07 -16.35 -10.23
C ALA A 77 -20.55 -15.04 -9.62
N VAL A 78 -21.43 -14.06 -9.39
CA VAL A 78 -21.08 -12.80 -8.72
C VAL A 78 -20.64 -13.07 -7.28
N LEU A 79 -21.34 -13.94 -6.55
CA LEU A 79 -20.97 -14.29 -5.18
C LEU A 79 -19.60 -14.99 -5.12
N LEU A 80 -19.34 -15.93 -6.05
CA LEU A 80 -18.04 -16.58 -6.20
C LEU A 80 -16.94 -15.58 -6.60
N ALA A 81 -17.24 -14.64 -7.50
CA ALA A 81 -16.31 -13.60 -7.91
C ALA A 81 -15.96 -12.68 -6.74
N LEU A 82 -16.93 -12.35 -5.87
CA LEU A 82 -16.71 -11.54 -4.68
C LEU A 82 -15.82 -12.26 -3.66
N LEU A 83 -16.07 -13.56 -3.45
CA LEU A 83 -15.25 -14.42 -2.60
C LEU A 83 -13.82 -14.53 -3.15
N ALA A 84 -13.69 -14.81 -4.45
CA ALA A 84 -12.41 -14.88 -5.13
C ALA A 84 -11.65 -13.54 -5.04
N ALA A 85 -12.33 -12.42 -5.24
CA ALA A 85 -11.76 -11.08 -5.08
C ALA A 85 -11.24 -10.88 -3.66
N THR A 86 -11.97 -11.30 -2.63
CA THR A 86 -11.53 -11.23 -1.24
C THR A 86 -10.25 -12.05 -1.02
N VAL A 87 -10.20 -13.28 -1.52
CA VAL A 87 -9.01 -14.14 -1.41
C VAL A 87 -7.81 -13.53 -2.14
N VAL A 88 -8.03 -13.01 -3.35
CA VAL A 88 -6.99 -12.34 -4.15
C VAL A 88 -6.45 -11.12 -3.40
N VAL A 89 -7.33 -10.27 -2.86
CA VAL A 89 -6.94 -9.08 -2.09
C VAL A 89 -6.17 -9.48 -0.84
N LEU A 90 -6.65 -10.46 -0.06
CA LEU A 90 -5.95 -10.94 1.14
C LEU A 90 -4.57 -11.51 0.79
N ASN A 91 -4.45 -12.27 -0.29
CA ASN A 91 -3.18 -12.79 -0.75
C ASN A 91 -2.24 -11.69 -1.23
N TRP A 92 -2.78 -10.67 -1.91
CA TRP A 92 -2.03 -9.51 -2.35
C TRP A 92 -1.50 -8.72 -1.16
N ILE A 93 -2.35 -8.42 -0.16
CA ILE A 93 -1.95 -7.78 1.09
C ILE A 93 -0.84 -8.59 1.76
N ARG A 94 -1.00 -9.91 1.90
CA ARG A 94 0.02 -10.78 2.49
C ARG A 94 1.35 -10.66 1.75
N ARG A 95 1.33 -10.69 0.42
CA ARG A 95 2.53 -10.58 -0.42
C ARG A 95 3.18 -9.21 -0.30
N VAL A 96 2.39 -8.14 -0.32
CA VAL A 96 2.86 -6.75 -0.16
C VAL A 96 3.49 -6.57 1.22
N VAL A 97 2.81 -6.99 2.28
CA VAL A 97 3.34 -6.93 3.66
C VAL A 97 4.62 -7.75 3.77
N ALA A 98 4.63 -9.01 3.32
CA ALA A 98 5.83 -9.84 3.38
C ALA A 98 7.01 -9.23 2.61
N PHE A 99 6.76 -8.68 1.42
CA PHE A 99 7.77 -8.00 0.63
C PHE A 99 8.34 -6.78 1.36
N TRP A 100 7.47 -5.89 1.86
CA TRP A 100 7.90 -4.69 2.57
C TRP A 100 8.59 -5.00 3.88
N THR A 101 8.09 -5.96 4.66
CA THR A 101 8.74 -6.43 5.89
C THR A 101 10.12 -7.00 5.58
N ALA A 102 10.25 -7.86 4.57
CA ALA A 102 11.53 -8.41 4.16
C ALA A 102 12.49 -7.31 3.67
N LEU A 103 12.00 -6.32 2.92
CA LEU A 103 12.79 -5.20 2.44
C LEU A 103 13.30 -4.34 3.59
N VAL A 104 12.44 -3.96 4.53
CA VAL A 104 12.80 -3.17 5.71
C VAL A 104 13.81 -3.91 6.57
N LEU A 105 13.60 -5.21 6.84
CA LEU A 105 14.54 -6.02 7.61
C LEU A 105 15.90 -6.13 6.91
N ARG A 106 15.89 -6.32 5.58
CA ARG A 106 17.12 -6.35 4.78
C ARG A 106 17.86 -5.02 4.85
N LEU A 107 17.16 -3.89 4.68
CA LEU A 107 17.76 -2.56 4.78
C LEU A 107 18.29 -2.27 6.19
N ALA A 108 17.54 -2.63 7.23
CA ALA A 108 17.98 -2.48 8.62
C ALA A 108 19.23 -3.32 8.91
N PHE A 109 19.27 -4.55 8.41
CA PHE A 109 20.45 -5.42 8.53
C PHE A 109 21.67 -4.82 7.83
N TRP A 110 21.56 -4.46 6.55
CA TRP A 110 22.68 -3.86 5.81
C TRP A 110 23.09 -2.51 6.37
N GLY A 111 22.15 -1.68 6.79
CA GLY A 111 22.42 -0.42 7.49
C GLY A 111 23.20 -0.66 8.78
N GLY A 112 22.78 -1.64 9.60
CA GLY A 112 23.50 -2.05 10.80
C GLY A 112 24.92 -2.53 10.50
N VAL A 113 25.11 -3.38 9.48
CA VAL A 113 26.44 -3.84 9.05
C VAL A 113 27.33 -2.65 8.65
N VAL A 114 26.82 -1.71 7.87
CA VAL A 114 27.57 -0.50 7.48
C VAL A 114 27.98 0.32 8.69
N VAL A 115 27.05 0.52 9.65
CA VAL A 115 27.35 1.23 10.90
C VAL A 115 28.45 0.51 11.70
N VAL A 116 28.37 -0.81 11.83
CA VAL A 116 29.39 -1.61 12.53
C VAL A 116 30.75 -1.50 11.84
N VAL A 117 30.80 -1.68 10.52
CA VAL A 117 32.06 -1.57 9.75
C VAL A 117 32.66 -0.17 9.89
N ALA A 118 31.84 0.88 9.78
CA ALA A 118 32.29 2.26 9.97
C ALA A 118 32.79 2.53 11.40
N ALA A 119 32.10 2.01 12.41
CA ALA A 119 32.49 2.14 13.82
C ALA A 119 33.82 1.43 14.10
N VAL A 120 34.00 0.20 13.61
CA VAL A 120 35.26 -0.55 13.75
C VAL A 120 36.40 0.18 13.05
N TRP A 121 36.16 0.72 11.85
CA TRP A 121 37.18 1.47 11.10
C TRP A 121 37.62 2.75 11.83
N GLN A 122 36.69 3.46 12.47
CA GLN A 122 37.01 4.73 13.15
C GLN A 122 37.54 4.55 14.58
N ARG A 123 37.04 3.56 15.33
CA ARG A 123 37.19 3.47 16.79
C ARG A 123 37.87 2.19 17.25
N GLY A 124 38.07 1.20 16.37
CA GLY A 124 38.58 -0.11 16.73
C GLY A 124 37.48 -1.07 17.25
N VAL A 125 37.85 -2.34 17.37
CA VAL A 125 36.91 -3.45 17.64
C VAL A 125 36.38 -3.42 19.09
N TRP A 126 37.22 -3.05 20.07
CA TRP A 126 36.89 -3.15 21.49
C TRP A 126 35.85 -2.12 21.94
N GLU A 127 36.04 -0.85 21.60
CA GLU A 127 35.06 0.23 21.83
C GLU A 127 33.73 -0.05 21.12
N THR A 128 33.77 -0.58 19.89
CA THR A 128 32.56 -0.91 19.13
C THR A 128 31.76 -2.04 19.77
N ALA A 129 32.43 -3.08 20.28
CA ALA A 129 31.78 -4.19 20.96
C ALA A 129 31.08 -3.73 22.26
N ARG A 130 31.73 -2.86 23.05
CA ARG A 130 31.14 -2.30 24.27
C ARG A 130 29.87 -1.50 23.97
N ASP A 131 29.90 -0.66 22.95
CA ASP A 131 28.76 0.17 22.57
C ASP A 131 27.61 -0.67 21.99
N ALA A 132 27.95 -1.70 21.18
CA ALA A 132 26.98 -2.64 20.64
C ALA A 132 26.21 -3.41 21.74
N VAL A 133 26.88 -3.80 22.84
CA VAL A 133 26.22 -4.46 23.98
C VAL A 133 25.25 -3.50 24.69
N VAL A 134 25.65 -2.23 24.88
CA VAL A 134 24.79 -1.23 25.53
C VAL A 134 23.56 -0.93 24.68
N VAL A 135 23.74 -0.71 23.38
CA VAL A 135 22.64 -0.44 22.44
C VAL A 135 21.75 -1.68 22.29
N GLY A 136 22.35 -2.86 22.12
CA GLY A 136 21.64 -4.14 22.01
C GLY A 136 20.78 -4.44 23.25
N GLY A 137 21.31 -4.18 24.45
CA GLY A 137 20.58 -4.32 25.70
C GLY A 137 19.34 -3.42 25.80
N LYS A 138 19.44 -2.16 25.36
CA LYS A 138 18.30 -1.23 25.32
C LYS A 138 17.22 -1.69 24.35
N VAL A 139 17.62 -2.12 23.15
CA VAL A 139 16.68 -2.62 22.13
C VAL A 139 15.97 -3.89 22.60
N ALA A 140 16.72 -4.83 23.19
CA ALA A 140 16.16 -6.06 23.75
C ALA A 140 15.20 -5.78 24.91
N GLY A 141 15.56 -4.87 25.83
CA GLY A 141 14.69 -4.45 26.93
C GLY A 141 13.36 -3.84 26.45
N PHE A 142 13.40 -2.99 25.43
CA PHE A 142 12.19 -2.44 24.82
C PHE A 142 11.34 -3.51 24.14
N ALA A 143 11.96 -4.44 23.40
CA ALA A 143 11.26 -5.53 22.73
C ALA A 143 10.54 -6.45 23.74
N VAL A 144 11.17 -6.72 24.89
CA VAL A 144 10.54 -7.49 25.99
C VAL A 144 9.35 -6.72 26.57
N ALA A 145 9.50 -5.42 26.85
CA ALA A 145 8.40 -4.61 27.38
C ALA A 145 7.19 -4.57 26.44
N VAL A 146 7.41 -4.40 25.14
CA VAL A 146 6.34 -4.41 24.13
C VAL A 146 5.66 -5.78 24.05
N LYS A 147 6.45 -6.86 24.04
CA LYS A 147 5.92 -8.24 24.05
C LYS A 147 5.05 -8.47 25.27
N ASP A 148 5.49 -8.05 26.45
CA ASP A 148 4.79 -8.30 27.71
C ASP A 148 3.42 -7.61 27.73
N VAL A 149 3.33 -6.36 27.24
CA VAL A 149 2.05 -5.64 27.07
C VAL A 149 1.08 -6.41 26.16
N TRP A 150 1.58 -6.91 25.04
CA TRP A 150 0.73 -7.63 24.07
C TRP A 150 0.25 -8.97 24.62
N VAL A 151 1.14 -9.71 25.29
CA VAL A 151 0.80 -10.98 25.94
C VAL A 151 -0.16 -10.78 27.11
N SER A 152 -0.04 -9.70 27.88
CA SER A 152 -0.97 -9.41 28.96
C SER A 152 -2.39 -9.16 28.45
N GLU A 153 -2.53 -8.45 27.33
CA GLU A 153 -3.86 -8.16 26.77
C GLU A 153 -4.48 -9.42 26.14
N TYR A 154 -3.68 -10.25 25.46
CA TYR A 154 -4.16 -11.53 24.95
C TYR A 154 -4.66 -12.46 26.06
N LYS A 155 -3.90 -12.58 27.16
CA LYS A 155 -4.30 -13.37 28.33
C LYS A 155 -5.59 -12.86 28.98
N ARG A 156 -5.80 -11.54 28.97
CA ARG A 156 -7.02 -10.92 29.50
C ARG A 156 -8.26 -11.37 28.73
N TYR A 157 -8.21 -11.37 27.40
CA TYR A 157 -9.34 -11.86 26.57
C TYR A 157 -9.61 -13.36 26.76
N GLU A 158 -8.57 -14.19 26.90
CA GLU A 158 -8.76 -15.62 27.21
C GLU A 158 -9.44 -15.85 28.55
N GLN A 159 -9.12 -15.02 29.56
CA GLN A 159 -9.73 -15.12 30.89
C GLN A 159 -11.19 -14.65 30.87
N GLU A 160 -11.51 -13.55 30.18
CA GLU A 160 -12.88 -13.07 30.02
C GLU A 160 -13.75 -14.08 29.27
N THR A 161 -13.23 -14.70 28.20
CA THR A 161 -13.92 -15.74 27.42
C THR A 161 -14.17 -17.01 28.25
N LYS A 162 -13.20 -17.42 29.09
CA LYS A 162 -13.36 -18.57 30.00
C LYS A 162 -14.40 -18.32 31.10
N VAL A 163 -14.43 -17.11 31.67
CA VAL A 163 -15.40 -16.74 32.70
C VAL A 163 -16.81 -16.62 32.13
N GLN A 164 -16.97 -16.06 30.92
CA GLN A 164 -18.27 -16.03 30.23
C GLN A 164 -18.74 -17.43 29.86
N GLY A 165 -17.87 -18.28 29.29
CA GLY A 165 -18.21 -19.66 28.94
C GLY A 165 -18.59 -20.53 30.15
N SER A 166 -18.03 -20.26 31.33
CA SER A 166 -18.40 -20.93 32.59
C SER A 166 -19.72 -20.44 33.20
N ARG A 167 -20.20 -19.24 32.83
CA ARG A 167 -21.44 -18.65 33.38
C ARG A 167 -22.71 -19.14 32.69
N TYR A 168 -22.56 -19.70 31.48
CA TYR A 168 -23.64 -20.25 30.65
C TYR A 168 -23.66 -21.79 30.66
N ARG A 169 -22.96 -22.42 31.61
CA ARG A 169 -22.91 -23.86 31.81
C ARG A 169 -23.55 -24.27 33.13
#